data_AF-A0A9P9Q8Q4-F1
#
_entry.id   AF-A0A9P9Q8Q4-F1
#
_cell.length_a   1.000
_cell.length_b   1.000
_cell.length_c   1.000
_cell.angle_alpha   90.00
_cell.angle_beta   90.00
_cell.angle_gamma   90.00
#
_symmetry.space_group_name_H-M   'P 1'
#
loop_
_entity.id
_entity.type
_entity.pdbx_description
1 polymer ?
#
loop_
_entity_poly.entity_id
_entity_poly.type
_entity_poly.pdbx_seq_one_letter_code
_entity_poly.pdbx_strand_id
1 'polypeptide(L)'
;MRRTGIVLLWLVSFSAGQSSSSQSQVPVTLTGSARSLTRGDFGPVPTVPSDFEGSTFATVTLNATSSGSTASNTTTPISTTTEDAVTNIGGVNRTSTPTGTGTAPARPSNTQPCNNYPEFCSRKYSNITEVCAHNSPFTRPNNVARNQDYGVTQQLNDGIRMLQGQAHYINGTLFYCHSSCDLLNAGTVEDYLREVTAWVEAHPFDVITIIFGNYNWQEKDADGNALVTSADYVDPIEKSGLRKYIYQPPKTAMTLEDWPTLGEMIIKNERVVTFIDYNFDTTTVSYMLWEFYNIWETPFSPTDFNFPCTLGRPEGVSEEKMREMMYMANHNLNAEIAFGGFSLLVPNVAQINQTNAVTGDGSLGLMSQQCTEKWDRPPNFLLVDFYNQGPTNGSVFEVAARANGVTYNRECCGSTKSLAAVLLKPSTTYLGFVVAVAAALIL
;
A
#
# COMPACT_ATOMS: atom_id res chain seq x y z
N MET A 1 66.90 -47.79 33.26
CA MET A 1 68.16 -48.06 32.52
C MET A 1 67.78 -48.38 31.08
N ARG A 2 68.36 -47.86 29.98
CA ARG A 2 69.37 -46.81 29.67
C ARG A 2 68.75 -45.96 28.51
N ARG A 3 68.91 -44.62 28.33
CA ARG A 3 70.05 -43.86 27.73
C ARG A 3 70.73 -44.61 26.55
N THR A 4 71.09 -44.10 25.36
CA THR A 4 71.09 -42.78 24.64
C THR A 4 71.42 -43.12 23.15
N GLY A 5 71.30 -42.28 22.11
CA GLY A 5 70.93 -40.85 21.98
C GLY A 5 71.90 -40.07 21.05
N ILE A 6 71.42 -39.04 20.32
CA ILE A 6 72.18 -38.08 19.45
C ILE A 6 72.71 -38.76 18.13
N VAL A 7 72.63 -38.25 16.88
CA VAL A 7 73.25 -37.05 16.23
C VAL A 7 72.71 -36.79 14.79
N LEU A 8 72.37 -35.51 14.49
CA LEU A 8 72.37 -34.72 13.21
C LEU A 8 71.90 -35.33 11.85
N LEU A 9 71.24 -34.59 10.93
CA LEU A 9 71.70 -33.35 10.25
C LEU A 9 70.58 -32.41 9.70
N TRP A 10 70.88 -31.10 9.74
CA TRP A 10 70.51 -29.95 8.86
C TRP A 10 69.42 -30.10 7.76
N LEU A 11 68.33 -29.31 7.72
CA LEU A 11 68.13 -27.84 7.49
C LEU A 11 68.02 -27.40 6.00
N VAL A 12 66.81 -26.95 5.60
CA VAL A 12 66.47 -26.06 4.45
C VAL A 12 66.66 -26.69 3.04
N SER A 13 65.74 -26.64 2.05
CA SER A 13 64.40 -26.03 1.87
C SER A 13 63.60 -26.75 0.77
N PHE A 14 62.27 -26.77 0.86
CA PHE A 14 61.42 -26.31 -0.24
C PHE A 14 60.03 -25.87 0.26
N SER A 15 59.48 -24.84 -0.37
CA SER A 15 58.26 -24.14 0.05
C SER A 15 56.99 -24.67 -0.60
N ALA A 16 55.98 -24.97 0.22
CA ALA A 16 54.58 -25.11 -0.20
C ALA A 16 53.70 -24.51 0.91
N GLY A 17 53.49 -23.19 0.86
CA GLY A 17 52.67 -22.48 1.83
C GLY A 17 51.19 -22.83 1.67
N GLN A 18 50.51 -23.12 2.78
CA GLN A 18 49.05 -23.27 2.80
C GLN A 18 48.42 -21.90 2.51
N SER A 19 47.73 -21.77 1.39
CA SER A 19 47.01 -20.55 1.04
C SER A 19 45.73 -20.43 1.87
N SER A 20 45.79 -19.67 2.95
CA SER A 20 44.61 -19.12 3.61
C SER A 20 43.88 -18.21 2.62
N SER A 21 42.77 -18.67 2.04
CA SER A 21 41.95 -17.84 1.17
C SER A 21 41.17 -16.81 2.00
N SER A 22 41.79 -15.65 2.22
CA SER A 22 41.06 -14.44 2.54
C SER A 22 40.01 -14.20 1.46
N GLN A 23 38.72 -14.20 1.81
CA GLN A 23 37.68 -13.71 0.92
C GLN A 23 37.86 -12.20 0.74
N SER A 24 38.67 -11.81 -0.24
CA SER A 24 38.59 -10.47 -0.80
C SER A 24 37.16 -10.25 -1.26
N GLN A 25 36.51 -9.20 -0.74
CA GLN A 25 35.32 -8.68 -1.38
C GLN A 25 35.73 -8.21 -2.77
N VAL A 26 35.32 -8.98 -3.79
CA VAL A 26 35.43 -8.54 -5.18
C VAL A 26 34.43 -7.41 -5.35
N PRO A 27 34.85 -6.20 -5.78
CA PRO A 27 33.88 -5.17 -6.12
C PRO A 27 33.06 -5.69 -7.30
N VAL A 28 31.75 -5.85 -7.08
CA VAL A 28 30.80 -6.26 -8.13
C VAL A 28 30.87 -5.19 -9.22
N THR A 29 31.56 -5.52 -10.30
CA THR A 29 31.69 -4.62 -11.44
C THR A 29 30.38 -4.75 -12.21
N LEU A 30 29.55 -3.72 -12.15
CA LEU A 30 28.31 -3.61 -12.93
C LEU A 30 28.64 -3.51 -14.43
N THR A 31 28.99 -4.64 -15.06
CA THR A 31 29.08 -4.78 -16.51
C THR A 31 27.68 -5.01 -17.09
N GLY A 32 26.81 -4.02 -16.87
CA GLY A 32 25.54 -3.82 -17.58
C GLY A 32 25.59 -2.44 -18.20
N SER A 33 25.06 -2.29 -19.43
CA SER A 33 25.13 -1.04 -20.20
C SER A 33 24.75 0.18 -19.38
N ALA A 34 25.54 1.25 -19.47
CA ALA A 34 25.32 2.50 -18.74
C ALA A 34 23.97 3.14 -19.11
N ARG A 35 22.91 2.74 -18.40
CA ARG A 35 21.64 3.44 -18.35
C ARG A 35 21.72 4.42 -17.19
N SER A 36 21.69 5.70 -17.55
CA SER A 36 21.41 6.78 -16.61
C SER A 36 20.02 6.55 -16.05
N LEU A 37 19.94 5.95 -14.86
CA LEU A 37 18.74 6.02 -14.02
C LEU A 37 18.61 7.48 -13.56
N THR A 38 18.07 8.33 -14.42
CA THR A 38 17.71 9.71 -14.09
C THR A 38 16.23 9.76 -13.76
N ARG A 39 15.77 10.93 -13.31
CA ARG A 39 14.36 11.31 -13.07
C ARG A 39 13.32 10.84 -14.12
N GLY A 40 13.74 10.37 -15.30
CA GLY A 40 12.90 9.87 -16.39
C GLY A 40 12.61 8.36 -16.40
N ASP A 41 13.02 7.58 -15.38
CA ASP A 41 12.50 6.20 -15.20
C ASP A 41 11.05 6.16 -14.73
N PHE A 42 10.54 7.29 -14.24
CA PHE A 42 9.11 7.52 -14.07
C PHE A 42 8.58 8.13 -15.36
N GLY A 43 7.47 7.58 -15.86
CA GLY A 43 6.98 7.89 -17.20
C GLY A 43 6.62 9.37 -17.41
N PRO A 44 6.44 9.81 -18.68
CA PRO A 44 5.69 11.03 -18.96
C PRO A 44 4.40 11.02 -18.15
N VAL A 45 4.05 12.18 -17.60
CA VAL A 45 2.82 12.35 -16.83
C VAL A 45 1.65 11.95 -17.74
N PRO A 46 0.80 10.99 -17.33
CA PRO A 46 -0.33 10.59 -18.16
C PRO A 46 -1.21 11.80 -18.41
N THR A 47 -1.64 11.99 -19.66
CA THR A 47 -2.49 13.12 -20.06
C THR A 47 -3.92 12.64 -20.28
N VAL A 48 -4.89 13.42 -19.81
CA VAL A 48 -6.33 13.16 -20.04
C VAL A 48 -7.01 14.40 -20.62
N PRO A 49 -8.16 14.25 -21.33
CA PRO A 49 -9.03 15.37 -21.64
C PRO A 49 -9.46 16.10 -20.36
N SER A 50 -9.74 17.41 -20.44
CA SER A 50 -10.08 18.21 -19.24
C SER A 50 -11.30 17.70 -18.48
N ASP A 51 -12.33 17.29 -19.23
CA ASP A 51 -13.66 16.98 -18.72
C ASP A 51 -14.10 15.62 -19.31
N PHE A 52 -13.32 14.58 -18.99
CA PHE A 52 -13.59 13.21 -19.45
C PHE A 52 -14.77 12.57 -18.70
N GLU A 53 -15.49 11.68 -19.36
CA GLU A 53 -16.64 10.98 -18.78
C GLU A 53 -16.51 9.46 -18.79
N GLY A 54 -17.12 8.83 -17.79
CA GLY A 54 -17.05 7.39 -17.58
C GLY A 54 -17.96 6.62 -18.52
N SER A 55 -17.42 5.61 -19.21
CA SER A 55 -18.24 4.62 -19.92
C SER A 55 -18.78 3.61 -18.92
N THR A 56 -20.06 3.26 -19.02
CA THR A 56 -20.68 2.25 -18.16
C THR A 56 -20.17 0.85 -18.51
N PHE A 57 -19.88 0.05 -17.49
CA PHE A 57 -19.62 -1.37 -17.68
C PHE A 57 -20.95 -2.10 -17.90
N ALA A 58 -20.98 -3.05 -18.84
CA ALA A 58 -22.19 -3.83 -19.08
C ALA A 58 -22.51 -4.70 -17.86
N THR A 59 -23.68 -4.52 -17.25
CA THR A 59 -24.14 -5.35 -16.14
C THR A 59 -24.37 -6.79 -16.63
N VAL A 60 -23.43 -7.68 -16.33
CA VAL A 60 -23.58 -9.12 -16.61
C VAL A 60 -24.54 -9.72 -15.59
N THR A 61 -25.84 -9.59 -15.85
CA THR A 61 -26.87 -10.30 -15.10
C THR A 61 -26.72 -11.79 -15.34
N LEU A 62 -26.15 -12.50 -14.37
CA LEU A 62 -26.10 -13.96 -14.36
C LEU A 62 -27.53 -14.53 -14.19
N ASN A 63 -28.23 -14.67 -15.32
CA ASN A 63 -29.50 -15.39 -15.37
C ASN A 63 -29.25 -16.87 -15.02
N ALA A 64 -29.47 -17.22 -13.75
CA ALA A 64 -29.49 -18.59 -13.27
C ALA A 64 -30.52 -19.39 -14.09
N THR A 65 -30.02 -20.21 -15.02
CA THR A 65 -30.84 -20.96 -15.96
C THR A 65 -31.34 -22.24 -15.29
N SER A 66 -32.41 -22.12 -14.50
CA SER A 66 -33.12 -23.27 -13.95
C SER A 66 -33.89 -23.99 -15.07
N SER A 67 -33.36 -25.14 -15.50
CA SER A 67 -34.07 -26.04 -16.40
C SER A 67 -35.23 -26.72 -15.65
N GLY A 68 -36.48 -26.45 -16.04
CA GLY A 68 -37.64 -26.95 -15.30
C GLY A 68 -39.03 -26.60 -15.87
N SER A 69 -39.40 -27.25 -16.98
CA SER A 69 -40.78 -27.66 -17.32
C SER A 69 -41.95 -26.67 -17.22
N THR A 70 -42.33 -26.13 -18.38
CA THR A 70 -43.71 -25.95 -18.89
C THR A 70 -44.91 -25.89 -17.91
N ALA A 71 -45.49 -24.70 -17.74
CA ALA A 71 -46.94 -24.51 -17.56
C ALA A 71 -47.43 -23.10 -17.97
N SER A 72 -48.47 -23.07 -18.82
CA SER A 72 -49.43 -22.02 -19.21
C SER A 72 -49.21 -20.52 -18.93
N ASN A 73 -49.42 -19.73 -20.00
CA ASN A 73 -49.81 -18.32 -19.94
C ASN A 73 -51.03 -18.10 -19.03
N THR A 74 -50.95 -17.16 -18.08
CA THR A 74 -52.12 -16.42 -17.57
C THR A 74 -51.69 -15.02 -17.14
N THR A 75 -52.09 -14.01 -17.90
CA THR A 75 -51.93 -12.59 -17.55
C THR A 75 -53.00 -12.16 -16.56
N THR A 76 -52.64 -12.08 -15.28
CA THR A 76 -53.45 -11.41 -14.23
C THR A 76 -52.52 -10.70 -13.26
N PRO A 77 -52.78 -9.43 -12.91
CA PRO A 77 -51.94 -8.67 -11.97
C PRO A 77 -52.19 -9.16 -10.54
N ILE A 78 -51.14 -9.66 -9.88
CA ILE A 78 -51.20 -10.02 -8.46
C ILE A 78 -50.62 -8.84 -7.66
N SER A 79 -51.49 -8.19 -6.88
CA SER A 79 -51.07 -7.26 -5.84
C SER A 79 -50.39 -8.04 -4.71
N THR A 80 -49.09 -7.86 -4.53
CA THR A 80 -48.40 -8.27 -3.29
C THR A 80 -48.62 -7.23 -2.20
N THR A 81 -49.39 -7.60 -1.19
CA THR A 81 -49.46 -6.88 0.09
C THR A 81 -48.21 -7.13 0.92
N THR A 82 -47.59 -6.05 1.39
CA THR A 82 -46.76 -5.92 2.60
C THR A 82 -46.28 -7.21 3.29
N GLU A 83 -44.98 -7.48 3.19
CA GLU A 83 -44.17 -7.79 4.37
C GLU A 83 -43.03 -6.76 4.46
N ASP A 84 -43.12 -5.86 5.46
CA ASP A 84 -42.16 -4.79 5.68
C ASP A 84 -40.87 -5.33 6.33
N ALA A 85 -39.90 -5.73 5.50
CA ALA A 85 -38.51 -5.92 5.92
C ALA A 85 -37.75 -4.57 5.99
N VAL A 86 -38.34 -3.56 6.63
CA VAL A 86 -37.75 -2.20 6.68
C VAL A 86 -36.74 -2.08 7.82
N THR A 87 -35.50 -2.49 7.57
CA THR A 87 -34.36 -2.03 8.38
C THR A 87 -34.06 -0.57 8.01
N ASN A 88 -34.75 0.35 8.67
CA ASN A 88 -34.78 1.76 8.27
C ASN A 88 -33.50 2.52 8.67
N ILE A 89 -32.44 2.40 7.86
CA ILE A 89 -31.25 3.27 7.92
C ILE A 89 -31.55 4.55 7.11
N GLY A 90 -32.51 5.34 7.60
CA GLY A 90 -32.95 6.58 6.96
C GLY A 90 -33.70 7.49 7.92
N GLY A 91 -33.14 8.67 8.20
CA GLY A 91 -33.76 9.64 9.10
C GLY A 91 -34.83 10.48 8.41
N VAL A 92 -36.10 10.02 8.42
CA VAL A 92 -37.23 10.86 8.01
C VAL A 92 -37.81 11.58 9.22
N ASN A 93 -37.79 12.91 9.18
CA ASN A 93 -38.37 13.77 10.20
C ASN A 93 -39.91 13.65 10.19
N ARG A 94 -40.47 12.77 11.04
CA ARG A 94 -41.90 12.73 11.34
C ARG A 94 -42.16 13.45 12.66
N THR A 95 -42.84 14.59 12.58
CA THR A 95 -43.22 15.40 13.75
C THR A 95 -44.38 14.73 14.51
N SER A 96 -44.09 13.71 15.31
CA SER A 96 -45.05 13.09 16.22
C SER A 96 -45.09 13.87 17.55
N THR A 97 -46.23 14.49 17.85
CA THR A 97 -46.47 15.23 19.10
C THR A 97 -46.35 14.29 20.31
N PRO A 98 -45.43 14.52 21.26
CA PRO A 98 -45.23 13.60 22.37
C PRO A 98 -46.24 13.85 23.49
N THR A 99 -47.26 13.00 23.58
CA THR A 99 -48.15 12.93 24.75
C THR A 99 -47.83 11.67 25.57
N GLY A 100 -46.69 11.68 26.25
CA GLY A 100 -46.27 10.59 27.13
C GLY A 100 -44.90 10.82 27.75
N THR A 101 -44.83 10.75 29.08
CA THR A 101 -43.60 10.83 29.90
C THR A 101 -42.83 9.49 29.93
N GLY A 102 -42.69 8.85 28.76
CA GLY A 102 -41.88 7.66 28.59
C GLY A 102 -40.48 8.03 28.10
N THR A 103 -39.44 7.67 28.84
CA THR A 103 -38.07 7.72 28.34
C THR A 103 -37.95 6.79 27.14
N ALA A 104 -37.79 7.35 25.93
CA ALA A 104 -37.61 6.54 24.74
C ALA A 104 -36.38 5.63 24.90
N PRO A 105 -36.47 4.33 24.54
CA PRO A 105 -35.31 3.46 24.59
C PRO A 105 -34.21 4.01 23.67
N ALA A 106 -32.95 3.96 24.13
CA ALA A 106 -31.82 4.42 23.34
C ALA A 106 -31.81 3.71 21.98
N ARG A 107 -31.75 4.49 20.89
CA ARG A 107 -31.69 3.95 19.54
C ARG A 107 -30.44 3.07 19.43
N PRO A 108 -30.53 1.83 18.89
CA PRO A 108 -29.35 0.97 18.77
C PRO A 108 -28.29 1.67 17.92
N SER A 109 -27.12 1.89 18.50
CA SER A 109 -25.92 2.40 17.83
C SER A 109 -25.12 1.23 17.30
N ASN A 110 -24.69 1.27 16.03
CA ASN A 110 -23.72 0.31 15.54
C ASN A 110 -22.41 0.41 16.34
N THR A 111 -21.95 -0.70 16.91
CA THR A 111 -20.67 -0.81 17.62
C THR A 111 -19.60 -1.53 16.79
N GLN A 112 -19.96 -2.12 15.64
CA GLN A 112 -19.02 -2.77 14.74
C GLN A 112 -18.32 -1.70 13.88
N PRO A 113 -17.00 -1.48 14.04
CA PRO A 113 -16.27 -0.58 13.16
C PRO A 113 -16.23 -1.09 11.72
N CYS A 114 -16.21 -0.15 10.78
CA CYS A 114 -15.77 -0.37 9.40
C CYS A 114 -14.47 0.43 9.21
N ASN A 115 -13.40 -0.17 8.69
CA ASN A 115 -12.07 0.48 8.65
C ASN A 115 -11.70 1.16 9.99
N ASN A 116 -11.82 0.40 11.08
CA ASN A 116 -11.54 0.80 12.47
C ASN A 116 -12.53 1.78 13.15
N TYR A 117 -13.51 2.38 12.44
CA TYR A 117 -14.45 3.34 13.03
C TYR A 117 -15.93 3.02 12.72
N PRO A 118 -16.85 2.95 13.71
CA PRO A 118 -18.27 2.73 13.45
C PRO A 118 -18.92 3.80 12.56
N GLU A 119 -18.41 5.04 12.63
CA GLU A 119 -18.84 6.19 11.83
C GLU A 119 -18.59 6.02 10.32
N PHE A 120 -17.63 5.18 9.93
CA PHE A 120 -17.26 5.00 8.53
C PHE A 120 -18.23 4.06 7.79
N CYS A 121 -18.96 3.20 8.50
CA CYS A 121 -19.91 2.27 7.89
C CYS A 121 -21.01 2.96 7.06
N SER A 122 -21.40 4.19 7.45
CA SER A 122 -22.38 5.01 6.73
C SER A 122 -21.77 6.06 5.79
N ARG A 123 -20.44 6.14 5.68
CA ARG A 123 -19.75 7.05 4.75
C ARG A 123 -19.54 6.34 3.41
N LYS A 124 -19.63 7.11 2.32
CA LYS A 124 -19.14 6.70 1.00
C LYS A 124 -17.64 6.38 1.10
N TYR A 125 -17.17 5.38 0.37
CA TYR A 125 -15.74 5.08 0.24
C TYR A 125 -14.92 6.31 -0.19
N SER A 126 -15.49 7.14 -1.06
CA SER A 126 -14.96 8.44 -1.51
C SER A 126 -15.00 9.58 -0.48
N ASN A 127 -15.57 9.37 0.71
CA ASN A 127 -15.71 10.37 1.78
C ASN A 127 -15.04 9.88 3.08
N ILE A 128 -13.86 9.28 2.93
CA ILE A 128 -12.98 8.83 4.00
C ILE A 128 -11.53 9.17 3.61
N THR A 129 -10.74 9.67 4.56
CA THR A 129 -9.29 9.79 4.45
C THR A 129 -8.62 8.55 5.05
N GLU A 130 -7.86 7.80 4.25
CA GLU A 130 -7.15 6.60 4.68
C GLU A 130 -5.63 6.78 4.59
N VAL A 131 -4.88 6.08 5.46
CA VAL A 131 -3.42 6.03 5.36
C VAL A 131 -3.01 4.90 4.41
N CYS A 132 -2.04 5.22 3.55
CA CYS A 132 -1.64 4.39 2.43
C CYS A 132 -0.16 4.06 2.56
N ALA A 133 0.18 2.78 2.47
CA ALA A 133 1.57 2.36 2.49
C ALA A 133 2.17 2.50 1.08
N HIS A 134 3.01 3.53 0.91
CA HIS A 134 3.85 3.66 -0.28
C HIS A 134 4.68 2.39 -0.44
N ASN A 135 4.65 1.79 -1.64
CA ASN A 135 5.51 0.65 -1.97
C ASN A 135 5.48 -0.46 -0.89
N SER A 136 4.27 -0.78 -0.42
CA SER A 136 3.97 -1.68 0.69
C SER A 136 4.79 -3.00 0.75
N PRO A 137 5.08 -3.70 -0.36
CA PRO A 137 5.91 -4.92 -0.33
C PRO A 137 7.37 -4.69 0.13
N PHE A 138 7.91 -3.46 -0.01
CA PHE A 138 9.34 -3.17 0.10
C PHE A 138 9.77 -2.99 1.55
N THR A 139 9.91 -4.13 2.24
CA THR A 139 10.08 -4.21 3.71
C THR A 139 11.44 -4.75 4.16
N ARG A 140 12.31 -5.14 3.21
CA ARG A 140 13.57 -5.85 3.49
C ARG A 140 14.46 -5.06 4.47
N PRO A 141 14.74 -5.56 5.69
CA PRO A 141 15.56 -4.85 6.66
C PRO A 141 16.96 -4.52 6.12
N ASN A 142 17.49 -3.36 6.51
CA ASN A 142 18.80 -2.84 6.11
C ASN A 142 19.00 -2.63 4.59
N ASN A 143 17.94 -2.65 3.78
CA ASN A 143 17.98 -2.17 2.39
C ASN A 143 17.65 -0.66 2.34
N VAL A 144 18.40 0.11 1.57
CA VAL A 144 18.17 1.56 1.38
C VAL A 144 16.90 1.86 0.57
N ALA A 145 16.47 0.93 -0.27
CA ALA A 145 15.28 1.03 -1.12
C ALA A 145 14.04 0.38 -0.47
N ARG A 146 13.99 0.29 0.86
CA ARG A 146 12.80 -0.18 1.59
C ARG A 146 11.91 1.01 1.95
N ASN A 147 10.60 0.85 1.84
CA ASN A 147 9.60 1.90 2.11
C ASN A 147 8.89 1.71 3.45
N GLN A 148 8.82 0.49 3.97
CA GLN A 148 8.10 0.17 5.21
C GLN A 148 8.96 -0.73 6.12
N ASP A 149 8.69 -0.75 7.44
CA ASP A 149 9.36 -1.69 8.37
C ASP A 149 8.67 -3.06 8.45
N TYR A 150 7.37 -3.13 8.15
CA TYR A 150 6.50 -4.27 8.45
C TYR A 150 5.82 -4.85 7.21
N GLY A 151 5.67 -6.18 7.17
CA GLY A 151 4.95 -6.90 6.10
C GLY A 151 3.45 -6.58 6.05
N VAL A 152 2.81 -6.86 4.91
CA VAL A 152 1.45 -6.37 4.57
C VAL A 152 0.38 -6.72 5.62
N THR A 153 0.40 -7.93 6.17
CA THR A 153 -0.53 -8.33 7.26
C THR A 153 -0.46 -7.37 8.46
N GLN A 154 0.74 -6.94 8.86
CA GLN A 154 0.91 -6.03 9.99
C GLN A 154 0.53 -4.59 9.61
N GLN A 155 0.81 -4.16 8.38
CA GLN A 155 0.35 -2.85 7.87
C GLN A 155 -1.18 -2.72 7.93
N LEU A 156 -1.89 -3.74 7.46
CA LEU A 156 -3.35 -3.79 7.47
C LEU A 156 -3.91 -3.88 8.90
N ASN A 157 -3.29 -4.65 9.80
CA ASN A 157 -3.64 -4.69 11.23
C ASN A 157 -3.49 -3.32 11.91
N ASP A 158 -2.38 -2.63 11.65
CA ASP A 158 -2.06 -1.32 12.23
C ASP A 158 -3.04 -0.23 11.74
N GLY A 159 -3.57 -0.36 10.53
CA GLY A 159 -4.67 0.48 10.03
C GLY A 159 -4.50 0.99 8.60
N ILE A 160 -3.48 0.55 7.86
CA ILE A 160 -3.35 0.89 6.43
C ILE A 160 -4.57 0.36 5.68
N ARG A 161 -5.16 1.18 4.80
CA ARG A 161 -6.32 0.77 3.99
C ARG A 161 -6.10 0.99 2.49
N MET A 162 -4.96 1.53 2.06
CA MET A 162 -4.49 1.42 0.68
C MET A 162 -3.06 0.87 0.60
N LEU A 163 -2.85 -0.07 -0.31
CA LEU A 163 -1.58 -0.70 -0.62
C LEU A 163 -1.14 -0.29 -2.04
N GLN A 164 0.05 0.27 -2.17
CA GLN A 164 0.66 0.52 -3.48
C GLN A 164 1.89 -0.38 -3.65
N GLY A 165 2.16 -0.87 -4.85
CA GLY A 165 3.38 -1.61 -5.15
C GLY A 165 3.77 -1.56 -6.61
N GLN A 166 5.05 -1.35 -6.88
CA GLN A 166 5.62 -1.36 -8.22
C GLN A 166 5.96 -2.80 -8.65
N ALA A 167 5.27 -3.30 -9.67
CA ALA A 167 5.45 -4.63 -10.23
C ALA A 167 6.31 -4.59 -11.51
N HIS A 168 7.17 -5.60 -11.63
CA HIS A 168 8.12 -5.85 -12.71
C HIS A 168 7.84 -7.22 -13.33
N TYR A 169 7.77 -7.29 -14.65
CA TYR A 169 7.54 -8.52 -15.40
C TYR A 169 8.86 -9.17 -15.79
N ILE A 170 9.13 -10.36 -15.25
CA ILE A 170 10.36 -11.11 -15.48
C ILE A 170 9.99 -12.53 -15.91
N ASN A 171 10.40 -12.90 -17.13
CA ASN A 171 10.29 -14.27 -17.66
C ASN A 171 8.89 -14.90 -17.53
N GLY A 172 7.82 -14.11 -17.72
CA GLY A 172 6.44 -14.60 -17.59
C GLY A 172 5.85 -14.51 -16.17
N THR A 173 6.43 -13.75 -15.26
CA THR A 173 5.94 -13.60 -13.88
C THR A 173 6.09 -12.17 -13.39
N LEU A 174 5.04 -11.64 -12.73
CA LEU A 174 5.08 -10.33 -12.08
C LEU A 174 5.69 -10.45 -10.67
N PHE A 175 6.73 -9.66 -10.40
CA PHE A 175 7.40 -9.51 -9.11
C PHE A 175 7.25 -8.09 -8.59
N TYR A 176 7.05 -7.91 -7.28
CA TYR A 176 7.15 -6.58 -6.69
C TYR A 176 8.63 -6.22 -6.50
N CYS A 177 9.10 -5.17 -7.18
CA CYS A 177 10.50 -4.73 -7.10
C CYS A 177 10.67 -3.20 -7.09
N HIS A 178 11.59 -2.69 -6.27
CA HIS A 178 11.87 -1.25 -6.18
C HIS A 178 12.87 -0.84 -7.26
N SER A 179 12.41 -0.21 -8.35
CA SER A 179 13.22 0.26 -9.51
C SER A 179 13.91 -0.86 -10.31
N SER A 180 14.43 -1.90 -9.67
CA SER A 180 14.85 -3.16 -10.28
C SER A 180 14.82 -4.28 -9.26
N CYS A 181 14.68 -5.52 -9.72
CA CYS A 181 14.67 -6.69 -8.84
C CYS A 181 16.05 -7.03 -8.25
N ASP A 182 17.14 -6.49 -8.80
CA ASP A 182 18.48 -6.58 -8.21
C ASP A 182 18.62 -5.68 -6.98
N LEU A 183 17.98 -4.50 -6.98
CA LEU A 183 18.00 -3.54 -5.87
C LEU A 183 17.15 -4.04 -4.69
N LEU A 184 15.88 -4.36 -4.95
CA LEU A 184 14.99 -4.99 -3.96
C LEU A 184 13.88 -5.75 -4.68
N ASN A 185 13.95 -7.09 -4.66
CA ASN A 185 12.83 -7.98 -5.00
C ASN A 185 12.10 -8.42 -3.71
N ALA A 186 10.78 -8.21 -3.66
CA ALA A 186 9.94 -8.55 -2.51
C ALA A 186 9.13 -9.85 -2.67
N GLY A 187 9.27 -10.55 -3.79
CA GLY A 187 8.50 -11.76 -4.12
C GLY A 187 7.56 -11.54 -5.30
N THR A 188 6.77 -12.57 -5.63
CA THR A 188 5.77 -12.47 -6.72
C THR A 188 4.59 -11.60 -6.29
N VAL A 189 3.91 -11.00 -7.26
CA VAL A 189 2.63 -10.32 -7.01
C VAL A 189 1.59 -11.32 -6.47
N GLU A 190 1.58 -12.56 -6.97
CA GLU A 190 0.67 -13.62 -6.53
C GLU A 190 0.82 -13.96 -5.03
N ASP A 191 2.05 -14.12 -4.54
CA ASP A 191 2.32 -14.45 -3.14
C ASP A 191 1.90 -13.31 -2.19
N TYR A 192 2.23 -12.07 -2.57
CA TYR A 192 1.82 -10.89 -1.82
C TYR A 192 0.30 -10.73 -1.78
N LEU A 193 -0.39 -10.89 -2.91
CA LEU A 193 -1.86 -10.84 -2.96
C LEU A 193 -2.50 -12.00 -2.17
N ARG A 194 -1.82 -13.13 -1.99
CA ARG A 194 -2.30 -14.24 -1.15
C ARG A 194 -2.27 -13.87 0.34
N GLU A 195 -1.24 -13.17 0.80
CA GLU A 195 -1.21 -12.60 2.16
C GLU A 195 -2.34 -11.58 2.36
N VAL A 196 -2.56 -10.70 1.38
CA VAL A 196 -3.68 -9.73 1.39
C VAL A 196 -5.03 -10.45 1.43
N THR A 197 -5.22 -11.48 0.61
CA THR A 197 -6.47 -12.26 0.56
C THR A 197 -6.76 -12.92 1.90
N ALA A 198 -5.76 -13.56 2.52
CA ALA A 198 -5.91 -14.18 3.84
C ALA A 198 -6.25 -13.14 4.92
N TRP A 199 -5.73 -11.91 4.83
CA TRP A 199 -6.12 -10.82 5.72
C TRP A 199 -7.57 -10.38 5.49
N VAL A 200 -7.96 -10.13 4.24
CA VAL A 200 -9.33 -9.73 3.85
C VAL A 200 -10.37 -10.78 4.25
N GLU A 201 -10.01 -12.07 4.22
CA GLU A 201 -10.82 -13.18 4.73
C GLU A 201 -11.03 -13.14 6.24
N ALA A 202 -9.98 -12.85 7.01
CA ALA A 202 -10.05 -12.74 8.47
C ALA A 202 -10.73 -11.44 8.96
N HIS A 203 -10.82 -10.42 8.11
CA HIS A 203 -11.31 -9.07 8.45
C HIS A 203 -12.55 -8.69 7.63
N PRO A 204 -13.73 -9.26 7.93
CA PRO A 204 -14.93 -9.09 7.10
C PRO A 204 -15.54 -7.67 7.12
N PHE A 205 -15.14 -6.81 8.06
CA PHE A 205 -15.65 -5.44 8.21
C PHE A 205 -14.68 -4.37 7.68
N ASP A 206 -13.61 -4.78 7.01
CA ASP A 206 -12.63 -3.87 6.42
C ASP A 206 -12.72 -3.88 4.90
N VAL A 207 -12.52 -2.69 4.33
CA VAL A 207 -12.48 -2.40 2.89
C VAL A 207 -11.11 -1.81 2.58
N ILE A 208 -10.40 -2.39 1.61
CA ILE A 208 -9.05 -1.99 1.23
C ILE A 208 -8.94 -1.60 -0.24
N THR A 209 -7.91 -0.83 -0.55
CA THR A 209 -7.56 -0.38 -1.89
C THR A 209 -6.20 -0.93 -2.29
N ILE A 210 -6.04 -1.34 -3.55
CA ILE A 210 -4.77 -1.76 -4.12
C ILE A 210 -4.51 -0.98 -5.40
N ILE A 211 -3.35 -0.32 -5.49
CA ILE A 211 -2.87 0.30 -6.72
C ILE A 211 -1.68 -0.52 -7.24
N PHE A 212 -1.88 -1.12 -8.41
CA PHE A 212 -0.85 -1.83 -9.15
C PHE A 212 -0.03 -0.81 -9.96
N GLY A 213 1.23 -0.59 -9.57
CA GLY A 213 2.17 0.22 -10.33
C GLY A 213 2.86 -0.63 -11.39
N ASN A 214 2.58 -0.40 -12.67
CA ASN A 214 3.12 -1.16 -13.78
C ASN A 214 4.45 -0.56 -14.25
N TYR A 215 5.60 -1.09 -13.81
CA TYR A 215 6.90 -0.50 -14.17
C TYR A 215 7.25 -0.68 -15.65
N ASN A 216 7.00 -1.85 -16.23
CA ASN A 216 7.34 -2.17 -17.61
C ASN A 216 6.32 -1.63 -18.63
N TRP A 217 5.55 -0.59 -18.27
CA TRP A 217 4.49 -0.06 -19.12
C TRP A 217 4.99 0.48 -20.48
N GLN A 218 6.26 0.90 -20.56
CA GLN A 218 6.90 1.31 -21.83
C GLN A 218 7.37 0.13 -22.69
N GLU A 219 7.54 -1.04 -22.09
CA GLU A 219 8.07 -2.21 -22.79
C GLU A 219 7.04 -2.75 -23.77
N LYS A 220 7.55 -3.31 -24.86
CA LYS A 220 6.74 -3.78 -25.98
C LYS A 220 7.12 -5.18 -26.38
N ASP A 221 6.13 -5.93 -26.84
CA ASP A 221 6.35 -7.22 -27.49
C ASP A 221 7.00 -7.05 -28.89
N ALA A 222 7.24 -8.16 -29.57
CA ALA A 222 7.83 -8.17 -30.91
C ALA A 222 6.93 -7.53 -32.00
N ASP A 223 5.62 -7.43 -31.74
CA ASP A 223 4.62 -6.86 -32.63
C ASP A 223 4.34 -5.37 -32.35
N GLY A 224 4.91 -4.83 -31.27
CA GLY A 224 4.86 -3.41 -30.88
C GLY A 224 3.71 -3.05 -29.93
N ASN A 225 2.97 -4.03 -29.42
CA ASN A 225 1.95 -3.87 -28.37
C ASN A 225 2.61 -3.67 -27.01
N ALA A 226 1.86 -3.19 -26.02
CA ALA A 226 2.33 -3.12 -24.64
C ALA A 226 2.66 -4.52 -24.10
N LEU A 227 3.84 -4.70 -23.50
CA LEU A 227 4.30 -5.98 -22.94
C LEU A 227 3.49 -6.40 -21.71
N VAL A 228 3.05 -5.42 -20.91
CA VAL A 228 2.30 -5.62 -19.67
C VAL A 228 1.13 -4.64 -19.61
N THR A 229 -0.05 -5.17 -19.34
CA THR A 229 -1.34 -4.48 -19.24
C THR A 229 -2.07 -4.90 -17.96
N SER A 230 -3.27 -4.37 -17.70
CA SER A 230 -4.13 -4.88 -16.62
C SER A 230 -4.48 -6.37 -16.77
N ALA A 231 -4.48 -6.94 -17.98
CA ALA A 231 -4.79 -8.35 -18.20
C ALA A 231 -3.77 -9.30 -17.54
N ASP A 232 -2.50 -8.90 -17.49
CA ASP A 232 -1.41 -9.69 -16.89
C ASP A 232 -1.54 -9.83 -15.37
N TYR A 233 -2.29 -8.93 -14.72
CA TYR A 233 -2.60 -8.99 -13.29
C TYR A 233 -3.81 -9.89 -12.97
N VAL A 234 -4.58 -10.34 -13.96
CA VAL A 234 -5.72 -11.25 -13.75
C VAL A 234 -5.24 -12.57 -13.13
N ASP A 235 -4.20 -13.18 -13.71
CA ASP A 235 -3.69 -14.48 -13.29
C ASP A 235 -3.25 -14.52 -11.80
N PRO A 236 -2.43 -13.56 -11.29
CA PRO A 236 -2.11 -13.51 -9.86
C PRO A 236 -3.30 -13.10 -8.96
N ILE A 237 -4.27 -12.32 -9.46
CA ILE A 237 -5.50 -11.96 -8.71
C ILE A 237 -6.42 -13.18 -8.51
N GLU A 238 -6.57 -14.03 -9.53
CA GLU A 238 -7.35 -15.25 -9.45
C GLU A 238 -6.63 -16.31 -8.58
N LYS A 239 -5.34 -16.55 -8.80
CA LYS A 239 -4.55 -17.57 -8.06
C LYS A 239 -4.29 -17.23 -6.59
N SER A 240 -4.28 -15.95 -6.22
CA SER A 240 -4.26 -15.54 -4.81
C SER A 240 -5.61 -15.74 -4.11
N GLY A 241 -6.70 -15.89 -4.88
CA GLY A 241 -8.07 -15.97 -4.37
C GLY A 241 -8.72 -14.62 -4.10
N LEU A 242 -8.07 -13.50 -4.46
CA LEU A 242 -8.53 -12.15 -4.16
C LEU A 242 -9.81 -11.77 -4.93
N ARG A 243 -9.97 -12.29 -6.17
CA ARG A 243 -11.01 -11.89 -7.13
C ARG A 243 -12.41 -11.74 -6.53
N LYS A 244 -12.82 -12.69 -5.69
CA LYS A 244 -14.16 -12.77 -5.06
C LYS A 244 -14.47 -11.66 -4.05
N TYR A 245 -13.47 -10.86 -3.67
CA TYR A 245 -13.63 -9.69 -2.82
C TYR A 245 -13.56 -8.37 -3.59
N ILE A 246 -13.21 -8.39 -4.88
CA ILE A 246 -13.03 -7.16 -5.66
C ILE A 246 -14.37 -6.57 -6.06
N TYR A 247 -14.58 -5.31 -5.67
CA TYR A 247 -15.72 -4.48 -6.08
C TYR A 247 -15.74 -4.29 -7.59
N GLN A 248 -16.91 -4.47 -8.21
CA GLN A 248 -17.13 -4.17 -9.62
C GLN A 248 -17.75 -2.77 -9.76
N PRO A 249 -17.00 -1.76 -10.25
CA PRO A 249 -17.55 -0.43 -10.47
C PRO A 249 -18.61 -0.43 -11.58
N PRO A 250 -19.58 0.50 -11.56
CA PRO A 250 -20.57 0.65 -12.62
C PRO A 250 -20.04 1.36 -13.88
N LYS A 251 -18.94 2.12 -13.79
CA LYS A 251 -18.34 2.85 -14.93
C LYS A 251 -16.83 3.05 -14.76
N THR A 252 -16.13 3.37 -15.86
CA THR A 252 -14.66 3.52 -15.93
C THR A 252 -14.10 4.76 -15.21
N ALA A 253 -14.91 5.80 -15.04
CA ALA A 253 -14.57 7.02 -14.31
C ALA A 253 -15.67 7.32 -13.28
N MET A 254 -15.31 7.23 -12.00
CA MET A 254 -16.20 7.39 -10.85
C MET A 254 -16.01 8.77 -10.23
N THR A 255 -17.10 9.53 -10.09
CA THR A 255 -17.13 10.74 -9.25
C THR A 255 -17.26 10.35 -7.77
N LEU A 256 -17.04 11.30 -6.86
CA LEU A 256 -17.24 11.11 -5.43
C LEU A 256 -18.64 10.53 -5.11
N GLU A 257 -19.69 10.93 -5.83
CA GLU A 257 -21.05 10.49 -5.58
C GLU A 257 -21.37 9.09 -6.10
N ASP A 258 -20.60 8.55 -7.05
CA ASP A 258 -20.85 7.22 -7.60
C ASP A 258 -20.43 6.08 -6.65
N TRP A 259 -19.59 6.37 -5.65
CA TRP A 259 -19.09 5.35 -4.73
C TRP A 259 -20.14 4.93 -3.69
N PRO A 260 -20.27 3.62 -3.40
CA PRO A 260 -21.10 3.10 -2.33
C PRO A 260 -20.52 3.44 -0.95
N THR A 261 -21.32 3.23 0.09
CA THR A 261 -20.85 3.25 1.48
C THR A 261 -20.03 2.01 1.83
N LEU A 262 -19.14 2.12 2.84
CA LEU A 262 -18.41 0.94 3.30
C LEU A 262 -19.35 -0.17 3.79
N GLY A 263 -20.47 0.19 4.43
CA GLY A 263 -21.49 -0.77 4.86
C GLY A 263 -22.10 -1.56 3.69
N GLU A 264 -22.40 -0.90 2.56
CA GLU A 264 -22.90 -1.57 1.35
C GLU A 264 -21.85 -2.49 0.73
N MET A 265 -20.58 -2.05 0.66
CA MET A 265 -19.46 -2.87 0.18
C MET A 265 -19.25 -4.11 1.05
N ILE A 266 -19.34 -3.96 2.37
CA ILE A 266 -19.21 -5.04 3.35
C ILE A 266 -20.36 -6.05 3.22
N ILE A 267 -21.61 -5.58 3.13
CA ILE A 267 -22.80 -6.44 2.97
C ILE A 267 -22.74 -7.28 1.68
N LYS A 268 -22.20 -6.72 0.59
CA LYS A 268 -21.98 -7.43 -0.67
C LYS A 268 -20.72 -8.31 -0.67
N ASN A 269 -19.85 -8.20 0.34
CA ASN A 269 -18.50 -8.75 0.38
C ASN A 269 -17.59 -8.25 -0.78
N GLU A 270 -17.91 -7.09 -1.34
CA GLU A 270 -17.17 -6.37 -2.39
C GLU A 270 -16.22 -5.36 -1.73
N ARG A 271 -15.19 -5.86 -1.03
CA ARG A 271 -14.38 -5.11 -0.06
C ARG A 271 -12.94 -4.79 -0.50
N VAL A 272 -12.60 -5.03 -1.77
CA VAL A 272 -11.31 -4.67 -2.35
C VAL A 272 -11.54 -3.78 -3.57
N VAL A 273 -10.93 -2.61 -3.61
CA VAL A 273 -10.96 -1.72 -4.78
C VAL A 273 -9.59 -1.77 -5.47
N THR A 274 -9.56 -2.04 -6.77
CA THR A 274 -8.31 -2.17 -7.53
C THR A 274 -8.15 -1.09 -8.59
N PHE A 275 -6.96 -0.48 -8.63
CA PHE A 275 -6.53 0.46 -9.67
C PHE A 275 -5.22 0.01 -10.32
N ILE A 276 -4.95 0.49 -11.53
CA ILE A 276 -3.65 0.40 -12.21
C ILE A 276 -3.25 1.78 -12.75
N ASP A 277 -1.95 2.10 -12.73
CA ASP A 277 -1.44 3.41 -13.15
C ASP A 277 -1.25 3.53 -14.68
N TYR A 278 -0.68 2.53 -15.35
CA TYR A 278 -0.39 2.53 -16.78
C TYR A 278 -0.80 1.23 -17.48
N ASN A 279 -1.10 1.34 -18.79
CA ASN A 279 -1.58 0.26 -19.66
C ASN A 279 -2.85 -0.43 -19.16
N PHE A 280 -3.83 0.38 -18.73
CA PHE A 280 -5.18 -0.09 -18.48
C PHE A 280 -5.86 -0.55 -19.77
N ASP A 281 -6.27 -1.81 -19.82
CA ASP A 281 -7.17 -2.36 -20.86
C ASP A 281 -8.62 -2.28 -20.39
N THR A 282 -9.36 -1.34 -20.98
CA THR A 282 -10.78 -1.08 -20.73
C THR A 282 -11.71 -2.23 -21.12
N THR A 283 -11.23 -3.20 -21.91
CA THR A 283 -12.08 -4.24 -22.53
C THR A 283 -12.05 -5.58 -21.82
N THR A 284 -11.01 -5.87 -21.04
CA THR A 284 -10.78 -7.19 -20.42
C THR A 284 -10.96 -7.23 -18.90
N VAL A 285 -10.62 -6.16 -18.16
CA VAL A 285 -10.53 -6.20 -16.68
C VAL A 285 -11.42 -5.13 -16.03
N SER A 286 -12.74 -5.28 -16.14
CA SER A 286 -13.74 -4.27 -15.71
C SER A 286 -13.74 -3.93 -14.21
N TYR A 287 -13.17 -4.77 -13.35
CA TYR A 287 -13.07 -4.55 -11.90
C TYR A 287 -11.81 -3.77 -11.49
N MET A 288 -10.85 -3.64 -12.40
CA MET A 288 -9.68 -2.79 -12.23
C MET A 288 -9.97 -1.45 -12.89
N LEU A 289 -9.79 -0.35 -12.17
CA LEU A 289 -9.96 0.99 -12.72
C LEU A 289 -8.63 1.57 -13.16
N TRP A 290 -8.65 2.46 -14.17
CA TRP A 290 -7.50 3.33 -14.38
C TRP A 290 -7.42 4.33 -13.23
N GLU A 291 -6.26 4.41 -12.57
CA GLU A 291 -6.01 5.35 -11.48
C GLU A 291 -6.41 6.77 -11.91
N PHE A 292 -5.87 7.26 -13.02
CA PHE A 292 -5.99 8.64 -13.47
C PHE A 292 -7.37 9.06 -14.02
N TYR A 293 -8.34 8.15 -14.08
CA TYR A 293 -9.77 8.49 -14.29
C TYR A 293 -10.59 8.57 -12.99
N ASN A 294 -10.00 8.25 -11.85
CA ASN A 294 -10.72 8.06 -10.58
C ASN A 294 -10.02 8.73 -9.38
N ILE A 295 -8.69 8.85 -9.46
CA ILE A 295 -7.78 9.44 -8.49
C ILE A 295 -6.84 10.38 -9.27
N TRP A 296 -6.82 11.66 -8.90
CA TRP A 296 -5.67 12.52 -9.21
C TRP A 296 -4.75 12.60 -7.99
N GLU A 297 -3.53 13.06 -8.15
CA GLU A 297 -2.55 13.09 -7.06
C GLU A 297 -1.69 14.35 -7.07
N THR A 298 -1.17 14.71 -5.89
CA THR A 298 -0.16 15.77 -5.73
C THR A 298 1.19 15.34 -6.32
N PRO A 299 2.19 16.23 -6.49
CA PRO A 299 3.41 15.93 -7.24
C PRO A 299 4.08 14.60 -6.86
N PHE A 300 4.21 13.74 -7.87
CA PHE A 300 4.73 12.40 -7.77
C PHE A 300 6.22 12.35 -7.39
N SER A 301 6.62 11.31 -6.65
CA SER A 301 7.99 11.13 -6.14
C SER A 301 8.59 12.43 -5.55
N PRO A 302 7.92 13.04 -4.54
CA PRO A 302 8.24 14.38 -4.08
C PRO A 302 9.66 14.44 -3.51
N THR A 303 10.44 15.41 -3.98
CA THR A 303 11.71 15.84 -3.38
C THR A 303 11.59 17.22 -2.72
N ASP A 304 10.42 17.87 -2.84
CA ASP A 304 10.10 19.13 -2.18
C ASP A 304 9.50 18.85 -0.80
N PHE A 305 10.18 19.35 0.23
CA PHE A 305 9.79 19.21 1.64
C PHE A 305 8.44 19.91 1.97
N ASN A 306 7.96 20.79 1.10
CA ASN A 306 6.71 21.54 1.32
C ASN A 306 5.45 20.80 0.86
N PHE A 307 5.57 19.68 0.14
CA PHE A 307 4.47 18.83 -0.35
C PHE A 307 3.25 19.62 -0.91
N PRO A 308 3.43 20.42 -1.97
CA PRO A 308 2.39 21.32 -2.46
C PRO A 308 1.13 20.56 -2.91
N CYS A 309 -0.03 21.01 -2.41
CA CYS A 309 -1.36 20.51 -2.77
C CYS A 309 -1.82 20.97 -4.17
N THR A 310 -0.96 20.86 -5.19
CA THR A 310 -1.22 21.13 -6.61
C THR A 310 -1.43 19.83 -7.39
N LEU A 311 -2.04 19.90 -8.57
CA LEU A 311 -2.09 18.75 -9.48
C LEU A 311 -0.66 18.31 -9.84
N GLY A 312 -0.35 17.04 -9.61
CA GLY A 312 0.87 16.36 -10.04
C GLY A 312 0.60 15.45 -11.24
N ARG A 313 -0.34 14.51 -11.09
CA ARG A 313 -0.81 13.61 -12.16
C ARG A 313 -2.34 13.39 -12.05
N PRO A 314 -3.06 13.16 -13.16
CA PRO A 314 -2.61 13.27 -14.54
C PRO A 314 -2.59 14.73 -15.03
N GLU A 315 -1.91 15.00 -16.14
CA GLU A 315 -1.96 16.28 -16.83
C GLU A 315 -3.29 16.48 -17.56
N GLY A 316 -3.79 17.72 -17.62
CA GLY A 316 -4.94 18.12 -18.43
C GLY A 316 -6.27 18.26 -17.69
N VAL A 317 -6.44 17.65 -16.51
CA VAL A 317 -7.70 17.69 -15.72
C VAL A 317 -8.09 19.13 -15.35
N SER A 318 -9.37 19.48 -15.51
CA SER A 318 -9.90 20.76 -15.05
C SER A 318 -10.01 20.83 -13.52
N GLU A 319 -10.03 22.03 -12.94
CA GLU A 319 -10.21 22.17 -11.48
C GLU A 319 -11.61 21.69 -11.04
N GLU A 320 -12.62 21.87 -11.90
CA GLU A 320 -13.96 21.34 -11.71
C GLU A 320 -13.92 19.80 -11.63
N LYS A 321 -13.29 19.12 -12.59
CA LYS A 321 -13.18 17.65 -12.56
C LYS A 321 -12.33 17.14 -11.39
N MET A 322 -11.27 17.85 -11.00
CA MET A 322 -10.49 17.55 -9.79
C MET A 322 -11.33 17.62 -8.50
N ARG A 323 -12.42 18.40 -8.46
CA ARG A 323 -13.33 18.47 -7.31
C ARG A 323 -14.34 17.32 -7.29
N GLU A 324 -14.67 16.74 -8.44
CA GLU A 324 -15.54 15.57 -8.58
C GLU A 324 -14.83 14.22 -8.36
N MET A 325 -13.50 14.19 -8.39
CA MET A 325 -12.69 12.96 -8.26
C MET A 325 -12.19 12.74 -6.82
N MET A 326 -11.82 11.49 -6.50
CA MET A 326 -10.98 11.24 -5.33
C MET A 326 -9.55 11.75 -5.59
N TYR A 327 -8.76 11.91 -4.53
CA TYR A 327 -7.35 12.26 -4.71
C TYR A 327 -6.40 11.77 -3.62
N MET A 328 -5.13 11.65 -4.02
CA MET A 328 -4.03 11.19 -3.19
C MET A 328 -3.04 12.32 -2.88
N ALA A 329 -2.65 12.42 -1.61
CA ALA A 329 -1.55 13.24 -1.13
C ALA A 329 -0.28 12.37 -1.09
N ASN A 330 0.60 12.58 -2.08
CA ASN A 330 1.95 12.02 -2.09
C ASN A 330 2.80 12.69 -1.01
N HIS A 331 2.94 12.03 0.15
CA HIS A 331 3.68 12.50 1.34
C HIS A 331 4.89 11.58 1.65
N ASN A 332 5.47 11.02 0.61
CA ASN A 332 6.58 10.07 0.59
C ASN A 332 7.88 10.78 0.17
N LEU A 333 8.48 11.59 1.05
CA LEU A 333 9.66 12.41 0.69
C LEU A 333 10.84 11.55 0.24
N ASN A 334 11.35 11.83 -0.95
CA ASN A 334 12.49 11.15 -1.54
C ASN A 334 13.80 11.91 -1.31
N ALA A 335 14.89 11.17 -1.15
CA ALA A 335 16.25 11.65 -1.26
C ALA A 335 16.90 11.04 -2.51
N GLU A 336 17.62 11.85 -3.27
CA GLU A 336 18.38 11.40 -4.44
C GLU A 336 19.76 10.90 -4.02
N ILE A 337 20.06 9.63 -4.30
CA ILE A 337 21.39 9.03 -4.12
C ILE A 337 22.01 8.86 -5.50
N ALA A 338 23.11 9.60 -5.75
CA ALA A 338 23.92 9.45 -6.95
C ALA A 338 25.18 8.60 -6.67
N PHE A 339 25.35 7.49 -7.38
CA PHE A 339 26.55 6.64 -7.29
C PHE A 339 26.90 6.05 -8.65
N GLY A 340 28.18 6.12 -9.04
CA GLY A 340 28.68 5.44 -10.25
C GLY A 340 28.08 5.90 -11.60
N GLY A 341 27.37 7.03 -11.64
CA GLY A 341 26.63 7.50 -12.83
C GLY A 341 25.15 7.13 -12.83
N PHE A 342 24.68 6.42 -11.80
CA PHE A 342 23.26 6.16 -11.54
C PHE A 342 22.73 7.18 -10.53
N SER A 343 21.48 7.60 -10.70
CA SER A 343 20.69 8.31 -9.68
C SER A 343 19.54 7.40 -9.24
N LEU A 344 19.21 7.44 -7.95
CA LEU A 344 18.14 6.62 -7.38
C LEU A 344 17.40 7.46 -6.34
N LEU A 345 16.08 7.57 -6.49
CA LEU A 345 15.24 8.06 -5.42
C LEU A 345 15.00 6.94 -4.42
N VAL A 346 15.24 7.23 -3.14
CA VAL A 346 14.89 6.37 -2.01
C VAL A 346 14.16 7.20 -0.96
N PRO A 347 13.38 6.59 -0.05
CA PRO A 347 12.76 7.32 1.06
C PRO A 347 13.78 8.10 1.90
N ASN A 348 13.45 9.34 2.23
CA ASN A 348 14.29 10.22 3.05
C ASN A 348 14.15 9.85 4.54
N VAL A 349 14.72 8.70 4.93
CA VAL A 349 14.62 8.14 6.30
C VAL A 349 15.04 9.15 7.38
N ALA A 350 15.98 10.04 7.07
CA ALA A 350 16.44 11.08 8.01
C ALA A 350 15.35 12.11 8.37
N GLN A 351 14.34 12.28 7.52
CA GLN A 351 13.23 13.23 7.69
C GLN A 351 11.90 12.56 8.08
N ILE A 352 11.82 11.22 8.14
CA ILE A 352 10.58 10.49 8.43
C ILE A 352 9.91 10.94 9.74
N ASN A 353 10.69 11.17 10.80
CA ASN A 353 10.13 11.63 12.07
C ASN A 353 9.50 13.03 11.99
N GLN A 354 9.94 13.89 11.05
CA GLN A 354 9.33 15.20 10.84
C GLN A 354 8.18 15.13 9.83
N THR A 355 8.36 14.42 8.73
CA THR A 355 7.34 14.28 7.67
C THR A 355 6.11 13.54 8.16
N ASN A 356 6.24 12.45 8.93
CA ASN A 356 5.09 11.72 9.48
C ASN A 356 4.48 12.37 10.74
N ALA A 357 4.86 13.60 11.08
CA ALA A 357 4.32 14.31 12.25
C ALA A 357 2.87 14.80 12.05
N VAL A 358 2.20 15.05 13.18
CA VAL A 358 0.83 15.59 13.23
C VAL A 358 0.80 17.11 13.06
N THR A 359 1.92 17.80 13.32
CA THR A 359 2.08 19.25 13.21
C THR A 359 3.54 19.62 12.90
N GLY A 360 3.76 20.83 12.37
CA GLY A 360 5.07 21.38 12.06
C GLY A 360 5.38 21.42 10.55
N ASP A 361 6.48 22.07 10.18
CA ASP A 361 6.87 22.26 8.79
C ASP A 361 7.17 20.92 8.10
N GLY A 362 6.64 20.73 6.89
CA GLY A 362 6.73 19.49 6.12
C GLY A 362 6.00 18.27 6.72
N SER A 363 5.20 18.47 7.78
CA SER A 363 4.45 17.38 8.42
C SER A 363 3.22 16.96 7.61
N LEU A 364 2.82 15.69 7.72
CA LEU A 364 1.63 15.13 7.08
C LEU A 364 0.36 15.86 7.55
N GLY A 365 0.31 16.24 8.83
CA GLY A 365 -0.78 17.05 9.37
C GLY A 365 -0.88 18.43 8.72
N LEU A 366 0.25 19.10 8.45
CA LEU A 366 0.28 20.37 7.74
C LEU A 366 -0.19 20.22 6.29
N MET A 367 0.32 19.22 5.56
CA MET A 367 -0.12 18.93 4.19
C MET A 367 -1.63 18.62 4.15
N SER A 368 -2.11 17.76 5.05
CA SER A 368 -3.54 17.41 5.15
C SER A 368 -4.40 18.65 5.41
N GLN A 369 -3.97 19.57 6.29
CA GLN A 369 -4.67 20.84 6.53
C GLN A 369 -4.69 21.71 5.26
N GLN A 370 -3.52 22.00 4.67
CA GLN A 370 -3.41 22.86 3.49
C GLN A 370 -4.17 22.32 2.27
N CYS A 371 -4.17 20.99 2.09
CA CYS A 371 -4.96 20.33 1.06
C CYS A 371 -6.46 20.48 1.34
N THR A 372 -6.89 20.36 2.60
CA THR A 372 -8.30 20.57 2.99
C THR A 372 -8.75 22.01 2.75
N GLU A 373 -7.93 22.99 3.13
CA GLU A 373 -8.21 24.42 2.93
C GLU A 373 -8.28 24.83 1.44
N LYS A 374 -7.57 24.12 0.56
CA LYS A 374 -7.54 24.42 -0.88
C LYS A 374 -8.63 23.71 -1.68
N TRP A 375 -8.95 22.46 -1.33
CA TRP A 375 -9.83 21.57 -2.11
C TRP A 375 -11.21 21.36 -1.46
N ASP A 376 -11.49 22.09 -0.38
CA ASP A 376 -12.72 22.09 0.43
C ASP A 376 -13.09 20.72 1.04
N ARG A 377 -12.15 19.77 1.00
CA ARG A 377 -12.22 18.41 1.56
C ARG A 377 -10.80 17.87 1.77
N PRO A 378 -10.56 16.95 2.72
CA PRO A 378 -9.25 16.33 2.87
C PRO A 378 -8.94 15.34 1.73
N PRO A 379 -7.67 14.94 1.55
CA PRO A 379 -7.31 13.85 0.64
C PRO A 379 -8.01 12.54 1.01
N ASN A 380 -8.34 11.72 0.02
CA ASN A 380 -8.83 10.37 0.26
C ASN A 380 -7.69 9.44 0.74
N PHE A 381 -6.48 9.70 0.25
CA PHE A 381 -5.35 8.81 0.44
C PHE A 381 -4.12 9.60 0.87
N LEU A 382 -3.61 9.32 2.08
CA LEU A 382 -2.35 9.87 2.60
C LEU A 382 -1.23 8.86 2.37
N LEU A 383 -0.41 9.07 1.34
CA LEU A 383 0.63 8.13 0.93
C LEU A 383 1.95 8.40 1.66
N VAL A 384 2.38 7.47 2.51
CA VAL A 384 3.54 7.64 3.39
C VAL A 384 4.54 6.49 3.29
N ASP A 385 5.81 6.83 3.46
CA ASP A 385 6.87 5.89 3.82
C ASP A 385 6.92 5.71 5.36
N PHE A 386 7.31 4.53 5.81
CA PHE A 386 7.47 4.16 7.22
C PHE A 386 6.32 4.62 8.11
N TYR A 387 5.08 4.20 7.78
CA TYR A 387 3.84 4.61 8.47
C TYR A 387 3.91 4.43 10.01
N ASN A 388 4.73 3.48 10.48
CA ASN A 388 4.95 3.15 11.88
C ASN A 388 5.98 4.04 12.61
N GLN A 389 6.57 5.03 11.91
CA GLN A 389 7.56 5.96 12.44
C GLN A 389 7.02 7.39 12.40
N GLY A 390 7.23 8.11 13.50
CA GLY A 390 6.80 9.49 13.72
C GLY A 390 7.03 9.92 15.18
N PRO A 391 6.75 11.18 15.54
CA PRO A 391 7.04 11.70 16.89
C PRO A 391 6.24 11.01 17.99
N THR A 392 5.08 10.49 17.62
CA THR A 392 4.19 9.66 18.44
C THR A 392 3.84 8.40 17.66
N ASN A 393 3.62 7.29 18.35
CA ASN A 393 3.33 6.02 17.69
C ASN A 393 1.94 6.07 17.03
N GLY A 394 1.88 5.84 15.72
CA GLY A 394 0.67 6.01 14.92
C GLY A 394 0.29 7.46 14.56
N SER A 395 1.23 8.42 14.60
CA SER A 395 0.99 9.83 14.24
C SER A 395 0.28 10.03 12.89
N VAL A 396 0.61 9.22 11.86
CA VAL A 396 -0.05 9.29 10.55
C VAL A 396 -1.54 8.91 10.60
N PHE A 397 -1.92 7.96 11.47
CA PHE A 397 -3.31 7.58 11.69
C PHE A 397 -4.06 8.61 12.53
N GLU A 398 -3.36 9.34 13.41
CA GLU A 398 -3.93 10.50 14.09
C GLU A 398 -4.27 11.63 13.09
N VAL A 399 -3.42 11.88 12.08
CA VAL A 399 -3.74 12.83 11.00
C VAL A 399 -4.98 12.38 10.22
N ALA A 400 -5.04 11.12 9.78
CA ALA A 400 -6.21 10.59 9.07
C ALA A 400 -7.49 10.65 9.92
N ALA A 401 -7.41 10.35 11.22
CA ALA A 401 -8.56 10.46 12.13
C ALA A 401 -9.06 11.91 12.25
N ARG A 402 -8.14 12.88 12.41
CA ARG A 402 -8.45 14.31 12.45
C ARG A 402 -9.10 14.79 11.15
N ALA A 403 -8.57 14.39 9.99
CA ALA A 403 -9.14 14.70 8.68
C ALA A 403 -10.57 14.15 8.53
N ASN A 404 -10.85 12.97 9.08
CA ASN A 404 -12.17 12.35 9.11
C ASN A 404 -13.13 12.90 10.18
N GLY A 405 -12.67 13.76 11.10
CA GLY A 405 -13.45 14.22 12.25
C GLY A 405 -13.77 13.11 13.27
N VAL A 406 -12.92 12.09 13.39
CA VAL A 406 -13.04 11.00 14.38
C VAL A 406 -11.88 11.04 15.38
N THR A 407 -12.07 10.46 16.57
CA THR A 407 -11.05 10.45 17.63
C THR A 407 -10.09 9.29 17.45
N TYR A 408 -8.79 9.57 17.27
CA TYR A 408 -7.76 8.54 17.32
C TYR A 408 -7.52 8.08 18.77
N ASN A 409 -7.84 6.83 19.05
CA ASN A 409 -7.67 6.19 20.36
C ASN A 409 -7.12 4.74 20.27
N ARG A 410 -6.62 4.36 19.08
CA ARG A 410 -6.14 3.02 18.78
C ARG A 410 -4.69 2.87 19.21
N GLU A 411 -4.33 1.69 19.70
CA GLU A 411 -2.93 1.31 19.79
C GLU A 411 -2.39 1.03 18.38
N CYS A 412 -1.37 1.78 17.99
CA CYS A 412 -0.54 1.54 16.83
C CYS A 412 0.87 2.01 17.18
N CYS A 413 1.92 1.56 16.51
CA CYS A 413 1.98 0.47 15.53
C CYS A 413 2.87 -0.63 16.08
N GLY A 414 2.97 -1.76 15.34
CA GLY A 414 3.72 -2.96 15.73
C GLY A 414 4.97 -2.66 16.57
N SER A 415 5.10 -3.33 17.71
CA SER A 415 6.09 -2.96 18.73
C SER A 415 7.51 -3.12 18.19
N THR A 416 8.14 -2.00 17.85
CA THR A 416 9.57 -1.97 17.58
C THR A 416 10.27 -2.47 18.83
N LYS A 417 10.91 -3.64 18.75
CA LYS A 417 11.92 -4.04 19.73
C LYS A 417 13.08 -3.09 19.58
N SER A 418 12.99 -1.95 20.26
CA SER A 418 13.98 -0.89 20.21
C SER A 418 15.34 -1.48 20.52
N LEU A 419 16.24 -1.45 19.52
CA LEU A 419 17.60 -1.95 19.64
C LEU A 419 18.40 -1.18 20.71
N ALA A 420 17.90 -0.02 21.17
CA ALA A 420 18.43 0.71 22.32
C ALA A 420 18.33 -0.05 23.66
N ALA A 421 17.53 -1.12 23.75
CA ALA A 421 17.44 -1.96 24.95
C ALA A 421 18.37 -3.19 24.93
N VAL A 422 19.06 -3.48 23.81
CA VAL A 422 20.18 -4.43 23.78
C VAL A 422 21.50 -3.68 23.94
N LEU A 423 21.58 -2.87 25.01
CA LEU A 423 22.86 -2.67 25.66
C LEU A 423 23.38 -4.07 26.03
N LEU A 424 24.49 -4.45 25.42
CA LEU A 424 25.27 -5.63 25.79
C LEU A 424 25.43 -5.63 27.31
N LYS A 425 24.69 -6.49 28.01
CA LYS A 425 25.15 -7.01 29.30
C LYS A 425 26.30 -7.95 28.92
N PRO A 426 27.58 -7.56 29.07
CA PRO A 426 28.66 -8.50 28.83
C PRO A 426 28.42 -9.68 29.77
N SER A 427 28.42 -10.89 29.23
CA SER A 427 28.32 -12.07 30.09
C SER A 427 29.52 -12.05 31.05
N THR A 428 29.32 -12.51 32.28
CA THR A 428 30.40 -12.60 33.27
C THR A 428 31.57 -13.46 32.76
N THR A 429 31.30 -14.39 31.83
CA THR A 429 32.30 -15.15 31.08
C THR A 429 33.14 -14.30 30.12
N TYR A 430 32.60 -13.27 29.46
CA TYR A 430 33.36 -12.39 28.58
C TYR A 430 34.29 -11.47 29.39
N LEU A 431 33.80 -10.92 30.50
CA LEU A 431 34.63 -10.11 31.40
C LEU A 431 35.76 -10.95 32.03
N GLY A 432 35.46 -12.18 32.45
CA GLY A 432 36.46 -13.13 32.96
C GLY A 432 37.54 -13.49 31.93
N PHE A 433 37.16 -13.67 30.66
CA PHE A 433 38.11 -13.96 29.58
C PHE A 433 39.05 -12.77 29.31
N VAL A 434 38.51 -11.55 29.24
CA VAL A 434 39.33 -10.33 29.04
C VAL A 434 40.32 -10.11 30.20
N VAL A 435 39.88 -10.32 31.44
CA VAL A 435 40.76 -10.21 32.63
C VAL A 435 41.85 -11.30 32.63
N ALA A 436 41.51 -12.54 32.25
CA ALA A 436 42.48 -13.64 32.17
C ALA A 436 43.54 -13.40 31.08
N VAL A 437 43.14 -12.90 29.90
CA VAL A 437 44.07 -12.55 28.82
C VAL A 437 44.96 -11.36 29.20
N ALA A 438 44.40 -10.34 29.86
CA ALA A 438 45.20 -9.21 30.34
C ALA A 438 46.21 -9.63 31.42
N ALA A 439 45.84 -10.52 32.35
CA ALA A 439 46.76 -11.03 33.37
C ALA A 439 47.87 -11.90 32.77
N ALA A 440 47.57 -12.69 31.73
CA ALA A 440 48.54 -13.52 31.01
C ALA A 440 49.50 -12.73 30.08
N LEU A 441 49.27 -11.43 29.89
CA LEU A 441 50.14 -10.52 29.13
C LEU A 441 51.00 -9.62 30.04
N ILE A 442 50.86 -9.76 31.37
CA ILE A 442 51.57 -8.97 32.40
C ILE A 442 52.50 -9.87 33.26
N LEU A 443 52.50 -11.18 33.00
CA LEU A 443 53.43 -12.20 33.53
C LEU A 443 54.36 -12.69 32.42
#